data_AF-A0A4R8ZE31-F1
#
_entry.id   AF-A0A4R8ZE31-F1
#
_cell.length_a   1.000
_cell.length_b   1.000
_cell.length_c   1.000
_cell.angle_alpha   90.00
_cell.angle_beta   90.00
_cell.angle_gamma   90.00
#
_symmetry.space_group_name_H-M   'P 1'
#
loop_
_entity.id
_entity.type
_entity.pdbx_description
1 polymer ?
#
loop_
_entity_poly.entity_id
_entity_poly.type
_entity_poly.pdbx_seq_one_letter_code
_entity_poly.pdbx_strand_id
1 'polypeptide(L)'
;MSGAFDGDLFGGQEFDPDFDPAGPDPFDDSPAGLSPFTPAPFTLGPALLFCPADRPERYAKAAERADAVILDLEDAVAPEDRAAARRALIEHPLEPARTIVRINPADTTDFALDLAALERTEYREVMLAKTVSAGQVEGLAEYRVIALCETAAGVISATEIAAARNVVALMWGAEDLLASLGGTSSRFANGSYRDVARYARSQVLLAARAHDKAAIDAVHLDITDTAGLENEAADAVASGFTATACIHPSQVEVIRAAYQPTAAEVDYALGLLEAAASARGVFQHGGRMIDGPVLRHAEAVLRRAAR
;
A
#
# COMPACT_ATOMS: atom_id res chain seq x y z
N MET A 1 -53.70 9.36 16.30
CA MET A 1 -52.73 8.31 16.67
C MET A 1 -51.40 8.69 16.05
N SER A 2 -50.60 9.46 16.78
CA SER A 2 -49.25 9.86 16.40
C SER A 2 -48.27 8.93 17.12
N GLY A 3 -47.56 8.08 16.37
CA GLY A 3 -46.48 7.27 16.93
C GLY A 3 -45.21 8.09 16.99
N ALA A 4 -44.67 8.28 18.20
CA ALA A 4 -43.32 8.76 18.43
C ALA A 4 -42.33 7.66 18.05
N PHE A 5 -41.30 7.99 17.26
CA PHE A 5 -40.13 7.14 17.10
C PHE A 5 -39.15 7.49 18.23
N ASP A 6 -38.87 6.52 19.09
CA ASP A 6 -37.81 6.59 20.10
C ASP A 6 -36.45 6.61 19.39
N GLY A 7 -35.67 7.66 19.64
CA GLY A 7 -34.33 7.85 19.12
C GLY A 7 -33.29 7.45 20.16
N ASP A 8 -33.05 6.14 20.32
CA ASP A 8 -32.02 5.63 21.23
C ASP A 8 -31.47 4.25 20.76
N LEU A 9 -30.99 4.18 19.51
CA LEU A 9 -30.41 2.94 18.94
C LEU A 9 -28.95 3.03 18.51
N PHE A 10 -28.28 4.16 18.76
CA PHE A 10 -26.84 4.26 18.51
C PHE A 10 -26.16 4.63 19.83
N GLY A 11 -25.50 3.65 20.45
CA GLY A 11 -24.58 3.91 21.55
C GLY A 11 -23.57 4.94 21.09
N GLY A 12 -23.61 6.13 21.68
CA GLY A 12 -22.69 7.21 21.33
C GLY A 12 -21.28 6.79 21.71
N GLN A 13 -20.42 6.57 20.71
CA GLN A 13 -18.99 6.72 20.91
C GLN A 13 -18.76 8.20 21.21
N GLU A 14 -18.32 8.51 22.43
CA GLU A 14 -17.87 9.86 22.78
C GLU A 14 -16.60 10.18 21.98
N PHE A 15 -16.58 11.36 21.38
CA PHE A 15 -15.43 11.90 20.66
C PHE A 15 -14.29 12.19 21.65
N ASP A 16 -13.07 11.75 21.33
CA ASP A 16 -11.88 12.05 22.14
C ASP A 16 -11.41 13.49 21.82
N PRO A 17 -11.54 14.44 22.77
CA PRO A 17 -11.13 15.83 22.55
C PRO A 17 -9.60 16.02 22.46
N ASP A 18 -8.81 14.99 22.78
CA ASP A 18 -7.34 15.03 22.77
C ASP A 18 -6.74 14.35 21.52
N PHE A 19 -7.49 14.24 20.41
CA PHE A 19 -7.02 13.64 19.15
C PHE A 19 -5.68 14.23 18.67
N ASP A 20 -4.61 13.46 18.84
CA ASP A 20 -3.28 13.74 18.31
C ASP A 20 -3.16 13.15 16.89
N PRO A 21 -3.06 13.97 15.83
CA PRO A 21 -2.93 13.46 14.46
C PRO A 21 -1.63 12.68 14.21
N ALA A 22 -0.66 12.76 15.13
CA ALA A 22 0.59 12.00 15.11
C ALA A 22 0.59 10.77 16.05
N GLY A 23 -0.49 10.55 16.79
CA GLY A 23 -0.66 9.41 17.72
C GLY A 23 -1.04 8.09 17.04
N PRO A 24 -0.94 6.95 17.74
CA PRO A 24 -1.50 5.68 17.27
C PRO A 24 -3.02 5.78 17.09
N ASP A 25 -3.59 5.01 16.16
CA ASP A 25 -5.02 5.06 15.84
C ASP A 25 -5.86 4.78 17.10
N PRO A 26 -6.63 5.76 17.63
CA PRO A 26 -7.39 5.60 18.86
C PRO A 26 -8.57 4.63 18.72
N PHE A 27 -8.83 4.13 17.50
CA PHE A 27 -9.87 3.15 17.18
C PHE A 27 -9.28 1.79 16.74
N ASP A 28 -8.02 1.52 17.08
CA ASP A 28 -7.47 0.16 17.07
C ASP A 28 -8.22 -0.71 18.10
N ASP A 29 -9.35 -1.28 17.67
CA ASP A 29 -10.16 -2.25 18.43
C ASP A 29 -9.51 -3.65 18.48
N SER A 30 -8.25 -3.78 18.06
CA SER A 30 -7.48 -5.02 18.24
C SER A 30 -7.41 -5.36 19.74
N PRO A 31 -7.60 -6.63 20.12
CA PRO A 31 -7.55 -7.02 21.53
C PRO A 31 -6.24 -6.57 22.17
N ALA A 32 -6.36 -5.78 23.24
CA ALA A 32 -5.25 -5.30 24.07
C ALA A 32 -4.43 -6.49 24.61
N GLY A 33 -3.42 -6.88 23.85
CA GLY A 33 -2.68 -8.11 24.04
C GLY A 33 -1.79 -8.46 22.85
N LEU A 34 -1.16 -7.47 22.21
CA LEU A 34 -0.12 -7.68 21.20
C LEU A 34 1.23 -7.54 21.91
N SER A 35 1.92 -8.66 22.15
CA SER A 35 3.04 -9.11 21.32
C SER A 35 4.11 -8.02 21.15
N PRO A 36 5.41 -8.27 21.46
CA PRO A 36 6.50 -7.27 21.37
C PRO A 36 6.82 -6.77 19.95
N PHE A 37 5.97 -7.07 18.96
CA PHE A 37 6.01 -6.56 17.60
C PHE A 37 4.65 -5.95 17.25
N THR A 38 4.40 -4.72 17.70
CA THR A 38 3.48 -3.83 16.99
C THR A 38 4.15 -3.47 15.67
N PRO A 39 3.55 -3.75 14.49
CA PRO A 39 4.17 -3.38 13.22
C PRO A 39 4.36 -1.86 13.20
N ALA A 40 5.61 -1.40 13.12
CA ALA A 40 5.88 0.03 12.93
C ALA A 40 5.15 0.52 11.66
N PRO A 41 4.59 1.74 11.67
CA PRO A 41 3.78 2.26 10.57
C PRO A 41 4.54 2.20 9.24
N PHE A 42 3.81 2.01 8.15
CA PHE A 42 4.37 2.06 6.80
C PHE A 42 4.79 3.50 6.47
N THR A 43 6.09 3.76 6.37
CA THR A 43 6.69 5.10 6.28
C THR A 43 7.40 5.38 4.95
N LEU A 44 7.30 4.46 3.98
CA LEU A 44 8.02 4.53 2.70
C LEU A 44 7.44 5.58 1.71
N GLY A 45 6.37 6.27 2.12
CA GLY A 45 5.69 7.29 1.31
C GLY A 45 4.80 6.71 0.20
N PRO A 46 4.08 7.59 -0.52
CA PRO A 46 3.07 7.17 -1.48
C PRO A 46 3.62 6.74 -2.85
N ALA A 47 4.79 7.22 -3.30
CA ALA A 47 5.33 6.88 -4.61
C ALA A 47 6.54 5.93 -4.52
N LEU A 48 6.30 4.65 -4.82
CA LEU A 48 7.31 3.59 -4.79
C LEU A 48 7.83 3.31 -6.20
N LEU A 49 9.08 3.60 -6.50
CA LEU A 49 9.63 3.49 -7.86
C LEU A 49 10.43 2.21 -8.04
N PHE A 50 10.00 1.36 -8.97
CA PHE A 50 10.80 0.23 -9.44
C PHE A 50 12.07 0.70 -10.17
N CYS A 51 13.19 0.06 -9.82
CA CYS A 51 14.47 0.21 -10.49
C CYS A 51 15.10 -1.18 -10.70
N PRO A 52 15.42 -1.58 -11.94
CA PRO A 52 16.09 -2.85 -12.21
C PRO A 52 17.43 -2.92 -11.45
N ALA A 53 17.67 -4.03 -10.73
CA ALA A 53 18.87 -4.16 -9.92
C ALA A 53 20.15 -4.42 -10.74
N ASP A 54 20.03 -4.73 -12.03
CA ASP A 54 21.15 -4.79 -12.98
C ASP A 54 21.61 -3.40 -13.48
N ARG A 55 20.96 -2.32 -13.02
CA ARG A 55 21.21 -0.92 -13.43
C ARG A 55 21.66 -0.03 -12.27
N PRO A 56 22.80 -0.30 -11.61
CA PRO A 56 23.27 0.51 -10.48
C PRO A 56 23.48 1.98 -10.83
N GLU A 57 23.74 2.31 -12.09
CA GLU A 57 23.85 3.70 -12.56
C GLU A 57 22.54 4.49 -12.42
N ARG A 58 21.39 3.83 -12.21
CA ARG A 58 20.07 4.46 -12.03
C ARG A 58 19.67 4.61 -10.56
N TYR A 59 20.32 3.91 -9.63
CA TYR A 59 19.90 3.81 -8.23
C TYR A 59 19.79 5.17 -7.55
N ALA A 60 20.86 5.97 -7.59
CA ALA A 60 20.89 7.27 -6.93
C ALA A 60 19.81 8.21 -7.48
N LYS A 61 19.60 8.20 -8.81
CA LYS A 61 18.56 9.00 -9.45
C LYS A 61 17.16 8.53 -9.09
N ALA A 62 16.93 7.23 -8.95
CA ALA A 62 15.65 6.69 -8.50
C ALA A 62 15.36 7.12 -7.05
N ALA A 63 16.36 7.01 -6.16
CA ALA A 63 16.25 7.37 -4.75
C ALA A 63 16.04 8.88 -4.51
N GLU A 64 16.62 9.73 -5.36
CA GLU A 64 16.38 11.18 -5.34
C GLU A 64 14.94 11.52 -5.74
N ARG A 65 14.37 10.77 -6.70
CA ARG A 65 13.08 11.10 -7.30
C ARG A 65 11.90 10.56 -6.51
N ALA A 66 11.96 9.31 -6.06
CA ALA A 66 10.86 8.61 -5.41
C ALA A 66 10.83 8.79 -3.90
N ASP A 67 9.73 8.40 -3.24
CA ASP A 67 9.66 8.35 -1.78
C ASP A 67 10.41 7.13 -1.24
N ALA A 68 10.29 6.00 -1.93
CA ALA A 68 11.15 4.83 -1.79
C ALA A 68 11.42 4.16 -3.14
N VAL A 69 12.51 3.40 -3.21
CA VAL A 69 12.90 2.64 -4.41
C VAL A 69 12.66 1.16 -4.17
N ILE A 70 12.12 0.48 -5.17
CA ILE A 70 12.07 -0.98 -5.22
C ILE A 70 13.18 -1.45 -6.16
N LEU A 71 14.29 -1.92 -5.58
CA LEU A 71 15.38 -2.56 -6.33
C LEU A 71 14.92 -3.96 -6.73
N ASP A 72 14.83 -4.20 -8.03
CA ASP A 72 14.17 -5.40 -8.57
C ASP A 72 15.17 -6.45 -9.04
N LEU A 73 15.16 -7.63 -8.40
CA LEU A 73 15.96 -8.80 -8.78
C LEU A 73 15.18 -9.81 -9.65
N GLU A 74 13.91 -9.54 -9.95
CA GLU A 74 13.00 -10.49 -10.57
C GLU A 74 12.70 -10.13 -12.04
N ASP A 75 11.47 -9.74 -12.41
CA ASP A 75 11.06 -9.64 -13.81
C ASP A 75 11.74 -8.50 -14.60
N ALA A 76 12.28 -7.47 -13.94
CA ALA A 76 13.06 -6.44 -14.63
C ALA A 76 14.51 -6.87 -14.94
N VAL A 77 14.95 -8.05 -14.48
CA VAL A 77 16.32 -8.54 -14.66
C VAL A 77 16.30 -9.86 -15.44
N ALA A 78 17.01 -9.88 -16.56
CA ALA A 78 17.19 -11.09 -17.35
C ALA A 78 17.88 -12.19 -16.52
N PRO A 79 17.53 -13.48 -16.69
CA PRO A 79 18.09 -14.57 -15.88
C PRO A 79 19.63 -14.59 -15.85
N GLU A 80 20.28 -14.31 -16.97
CA GLU A 80 21.74 -14.23 -17.09
C GLU A 80 22.38 -13.08 -16.29
N ASP A 81 21.61 -12.02 -16.02
CA ASP A 81 22.08 -10.80 -15.35
C ASP A 81 21.80 -10.82 -13.84
N ARG A 82 20.98 -11.74 -13.32
CA ARG A 82 20.61 -11.82 -11.88
C ARG A 82 21.82 -11.91 -10.96
N ALA A 83 22.85 -12.64 -11.37
CA ALA A 83 24.09 -12.73 -10.60
C ALA A 83 24.83 -11.38 -10.53
N ALA A 84 24.78 -10.57 -11.58
CA ALA A 84 25.33 -9.22 -11.59
C ALA A 84 24.46 -8.26 -10.76
N ALA A 85 23.14 -8.35 -10.87
CA ALA A 85 22.20 -7.54 -10.11
C ALA A 85 22.36 -7.70 -8.59
N ARG A 86 22.51 -8.95 -8.11
CA ARG A 86 22.82 -9.24 -6.69
C ARG A 86 24.14 -8.62 -6.22
N ARG A 87 25.18 -8.62 -7.07
CA ARG A 87 26.45 -7.94 -6.74
C ARG A 87 26.25 -6.43 -6.69
N ALA A 88 25.52 -5.87 -7.64
CA ALA A 88 25.26 -4.43 -7.70
C ALA A 88 24.52 -3.93 -6.45
N LEU A 89 23.55 -4.71 -5.95
CA LEU A 89 22.82 -4.43 -4.72
C LEU A 89 23.73 -4.32 -3.48
N ILE A 90 24.83 -5.09 -3.43
CA ILE A 90 25.83 -5.06 -2.35
C ILE A 90 26.84 -3.93 -2.55
N GLU A 91 27.29 -3.71 -3.79
CA GLU A 91 28.37 -2.78 -4.13
C GLU A 91 27.90 -1.32 -4.24
N HIS A 92 26.60 -1.09 -4.43
CA HIS A 92 25.98 0.24 -4.59
C HIS A 92 24.81 0.43 -3.61
N PRO A 93 25.08 0.54 -2.30
CA PRO A 93 24.02 0.69 -1.31
C PRO A 93 23.28 2.03 -1.48
N LEU A 94 21.97 1.96 -1.28
CA LEU A 94 21.06 3.09 -1.05
C LEU A 94 20.70 3.15 0.44
N GLU A 95 20.04 4.24 0.85
CA GLU A 95 19.50 4.39 2.20
C GLU A 95 18.51 3.25 2.52
N PRO A 96 18.81 2.35 3.48
CA PRO A 96 17.98 1.18 3.73
C PRO A 96 16.57 1.52 4.19
N ALA A 97 16.38 2.62 4.92
CA ALA A 97 15.07 3.06 5.40
C ALA A 97 14.11 3.49 4.27
N ARG A 98 14.60 3.68 3.04
CA ARG A 98 13.84 4.10 1.87
C ARG A 98 14.02 3.16 0.67
N THR A 99 14.46 1.94 0.93
CA THR A 99 14.75 0.96 -0.12
C THR A 99 14.10 -0.38 0.18
N ILE A 100 13.28 -0.85 -0.75
CA ILE A 100 12.69 -2.18 -0.79
C ILE A 100 13.49 -3.00 -1.79
N VAL A 101 13.72 -4.28 -1.51
CA VAL A 101 14.29 -5.23 -2.48
C VAL A 101 13.22 -6.21 -2.92
N ARG A 102 12.84 -6.20 -4.20
CA ARG A 102 11.95 -7.24 -4.75
C ARG A 102 12.78 -8.48 -5.04
N ILE A 103 12.46 -9.57 -4.36
CA ILE A 103 13.11 -10.88 -4.47
C ILE A 103 12.26 -11.85 -5.29
N ASN A 104 12.93 -12.85 -5.86
CA ASN A 104 12.31 -13.87 -6.70
C ASN A 104 11.32 -14.75 -5.90
N PRO A 105 10.41 -15.47 -6.59
CA PRO A 105 9.42 -16.33 -5.92
C PRO A 105 10.07 -17.42 -5.07
N ALA A 106 9.44 -17.72 -3.93
CA ALA A 106 10.01 -18.58 -2.88
C ALA A 106 10.34 -20.02 -3.31
N ASP A 107 9.78 -20.50 -4.42
CA ASP A 107 10.01 -21.83 -4.99
C ASP A 107 11.14 -21.87 -6.05
N THR A 108 11.84 -20.76 -6.26
CA THR A 108 12.93 -20.66 -7.23
C THR A 108 14.32 -20.80 -6.60
N THR A 109 15.30 -21.25 -7.39
CA THR A 109 16.73 -21.22 -6.97
C THR A 109 17.21 -19.79 -6.73
N ASP A 110 16.68 -18.83 -7.50
CA ASP A 110 17.06 -17.42 -7.40
C ASP A 110 16.67 -16.81 -6.05
N PHE A 111 15.55 -17.23 -5.44
CA PHE A 111 15.16 -16.78 -4.10
C PHE A 111 16.24 -17.05 -3.05
N ALA A 112 16.79 -18.26 -2.99
CA ALA A 112 17.86 -18.58 -2.05
C ALA A 112 19.13 -17.74 -2.29
N LEU A 113 19.42 -17.43 -3.55
CA LEU A 113 20.56 -16.58 -3.93
C LEU A 113 20.31 -15.10 -3.61
N ASP A 114 19.07 -14.63 -3.72
CA ASP A 114 18.66 -13.28 -3.33
C ASP A 114 18.82 -13.09 -1.81
N LEU A 115 18.38 -14.06 -1.01
CA LEU A 115 18.54 -14.02 0.45
C LEU A 115 20.03 -14.00 0.86
N ALA A 116 20.86 -14.84 0.23
CA ALA A 116 22.30 -14.83 0.48
C ALA A 116 22.97 -13.49 0.10
N ALA A 117 22.42 -12.76 -0.88
CA ALA A 117 22.88 -11.41 -1.21
C ALA A 117 22.39 -10.39 -0.17
N LEU A 118 21.13 -10.48 0.26
CA LEU A 118 20.52 -9.61 1.27
C LEU A 118 21.22 -9.70 2.64
N GLU A 119 21.67 -10.88 3.05
CA GLU A 119 22.48 -11.10 4.27
C GLU A 119 23.75 -10.23 4.31
N ARG A 120 24.24 -9.81 3.15
CA ARG A 120 25.42 -8.95 2.98
C ARG A 120 25.08 -7.47 2.88
N THR A 121 23.83 -7.09 3.14
CA THR A 121 23.32 -5.72 3.10
C THR A 121 22.53 -5.36 4.35
N GLU A 122 22.20 -4.07 4.47
CA GLU A 122 21.37 -3.55 5.57
C GLU A 122 19.87 -3.50 5.21
N TYR A 123 19.47 -3.90 3.99
CA TYR A 123 18.06 -3.89 3.59
C TYR A 123 17.26 -4.91 4.39
N ARG A 124 16.16 -4.46 5.00
CA ARG A 124 15.23 -5.29 5.77
C ARG A 124 13.76 -5.14 5.34
N GLU A 125 13.49 -4.30 4.34
CA GLU A 125 12.22 -4.23 3.62
C GLU A 125 12.35 -5.03 2.32
N VAL A 126 11.58 -6.10 2.18
CA VAL A 126 11.59 -6.95 0.98
C VAL A 126 10.20 -7.07 0.39
N MET A 127 10.13 -7.16 -0.94
CA MET A 127 8.91 -7.51 -1.65
C MET A 127 9.05 -8.94 -2.19
N LEU A 128 8.18 -9.85 -1.73
CA LEU A 128 8.17 -11.23 -2.23
C LEU A 128 7.26 -11.33 -3.45
N ALA A 129 7.85 -11.58 -4.63
CA ALA A 129 7.11 -11.79 -5.87
C ALA A 129 6.23 -13.05 -5.79
N LYS A 130 5.08 -13.01 -6.48
CA LYS A 130 4.19 -14.17 -6.68
C LYS A 130 3.87 -14.92 -5.38
N THR A 131 3.57 -14.18 -4.30
CA THR A 131 3.27 -14.76 -2.97
C THR A 131 1.93 -15.48 -2.99
N VAL A 132 1.87 -16.73 -2.49
CA VAL A 132 0.68 -17.60 -2.52
C VAL A 132 0.27 -18.20 -1.17
N SER A 133 1.09 -18.09 -0.13
CA SER A 133 0.76 -18.61 1.22
C SER A 133 1.45 -17.85 2.36
N ALA A 134 0.88 -17.94 3.56
CA ALA A 134 1.50 -17.36 4.76
C ALA A 134 2.86 -18.00 5.08
N GLY A 135 3.02 -19.31 4.86
CA GLY A 135 4.28 -20.01 5.13
C GLY A 135 5.47 -19.48 4.33
N GLN A 136 5.25 -18.96 3.12
CA GLN A 136 6.33 -18.34 2.32
C GLN A 136 6.84 -17.05 2.97
N VAL A 137 5.94 -16.21 3.45
CA VAL A 137 6.32 -14.95 4.11
C VAL A 137 6.85 -15.21 5.52
N GLU A 138 6.29 -16.15 6.28
CA GLU A 138 6.80 -16.52 7.61
C GLU A 138 8.24 -17.06 7.58
N GLY A 139 8.65 -17.68 6.46
CA GLY A 139 10.03 -18.09 6.21
C GLY A 139 11.02 -16.92 6.11
N LEU A 140 10.53 -15.68 5.97
CA LEU A 140 11.31 -14.44 5.92
C LEU A 140 11.23 -13.65 7.23
N ALA A 141 11.24 -14.34 8.38
CA ALA A 141 10.98 -13.75 9.69
C ALA A 141 11.92 -12.58 10.08
N GLU A 142 13.12 -12.49 9.47
CA GLU A 142 14.08 -11.40 9.69
C GLU A 142 13.80 -10.14 8.86
N TYR A 143 12.79 -10.19 7.98
CA TYR A 143 12.45 -9.12 7.05
C TYR A 143 11.02 -8.61 7.28
N ARG A 144 10.82 -7.33 7.00
CA ARG A 144 9.51 -6.73 6.80
C ARG A 144 9.09 -6.99 5.36
N VAL A 145 7.99 -7.71 5.17
CA VAL A 145 7.60 -8.25 3.88
C VAL A 145 6.42 -7.49 3.29
N ILE A 146 6.61 -7.06 2.06
CA ILE A 146 5.54 -6.64 1.15
C ILE A 146 5.18 -7.86 0.31
N ALA A 147 3.99 -8.41 0.51
CA ALA A 147 3.55 -9.58 -0.24
C ALA A 147 2.90 -9.16 -1.56
N LEU A 148 3.54 -9.53 -2.69
CA LEU A 148 2.99 -9.25 -4.02
C LEU A 148 2.05 -10.39 -4.45
N CYS A 149 0.74 -10.13 -4.28
CA CYS A 149 -0.36 -11.03 -4.60
C CYS A 149 -0.79 -10.84 -6.05
N GLU A 150 -0.05 -11.43 -6.97
CA GLU A 150 -0.19 -11.22 -8.43
C GLU A 150 -0.47 -12.51 -9.21
N THR A 151 -0.93 -13.56 -8.53
CA THR A 151 -1.40 -14.80 -9.17
C THR A 151 -2.80 -15.13 -8.67
N ALA A 152 -3.52 -15.99 -9.39
CA ALA A 152 -4.83 -16.45 -8.94
C ALA A 152 -4.80 -17.01 -7.51
N ALA A 153 -3.80 -17.84 -7.20
CA ALA A 153 -3.61 -18.38 -5.86
C ALA A 153 -3.29 -17.29 -4.84
N GLY A 154 -2.39 -16.36 -5.15
CA GLY A 154 -2.02 -15.26 -4.25
C GLY A 154 -3.18 -14.34 -3.91
N VAL A 155 -3.99 -13.98 -4.91
CA VAL A 155 -5.18 -13.14 -4.69
C VAL A 155 -6.20 -13.83 -3.79
N ILE A 156 -6.43 -15.13 -3.98
CA ILE A 156 -7.37 -15.90 -3.14
C ILE A 156 -6.83 -16.08 -1.72
N SER A 157 -5.52 -16.29 -1.56
CA SER A 157 -4.86 -16.45 -0.26
C SER A 157 -4.54 -15.13 0.44
N ALA A 158 -4.89 -13.97 -0.13
CA ALA A 158 -4.44 -12.66 0.35
C ALA A 158 -4.74 -12.41 1.84
N THR A 159 -5.90 -12.86 2.35
CA THR A 159 -6.26 -12.74 3.77
C THR A 159 -5.34 -13.58 4.68
N GLU A 160 -5.04 -14.82 4.29
CA GLU A 160 -4.10 -15.68 5.04
C GLU A 160 -2.69 -15.08 5.05
N ILE A 161 -2.23 -14.59 3.89
CA ILE A 161 -0.94 -13.94 3.73
C ILE A 161 -0.86 -12.67 4.62
N ALA A 162 -1.90 -11.84 4.62
CA ALA A 162 -1.96 -10.61 5.42
C ALA A 162 -1.92 -10.85 6.93
N ALA A 163 -2.38 -12.02 7.39
CA ALA A 163 -2.35 -12.39 8.80
C ALA A 163 -0.93 -12.69 9.33
N ALA A 164 0.04 -12.94 8.44
CA ALA A 164 1.41 -13.23 8.85
C ALA A 164 2.06 -12.01 9.53
N ARG A 165 2.79 -12.26 10.63
CA ARG A 165 3.29 -11.20 11.51
C ARG A 165 4.29 -10.25 10.84
N ASN A 166 5.15 -10.80 9.99
CA ASN A 166 6.21 -10.03 9.33
C ASN A 166 5.75 -9.37 8.02
N VAL A 167 4.49 -9.59 7.59
CA VAL A 167 3.90 -8.84 6.49
C VAL A 167 3.54 -7.43 6.98
N VAL A 168 4.00 -6.42 6.25
CA VAL A 168 3.78 -4.99 6.54
C VAL A 168 2.90 -4.32 5.50
N ALA A 169 2.88 -4.86 4.28
CA ALA A 169 1.99 -4.40 3.21
C ALA A 169 1.64 -5.54 2.25
N LEU A 170 0.52 -5.39 1.55
CA LEU A 170 0.23 -6.19 0.36
C LEU A 170 0.23 -5.29 -0.88
N MET A 171 0.71 -5.85 -1.98
CA MET A 171 0.61 -5.26 -3.32
C MET A 171 -0.09 -6.26 -4.23
N TRP A 172 -0.76 -5.77 -5.28
CA TRP A 172 -1.31 -6.61 -6.34
C TRP A 172 -0.64 -6.29 -7.68
N GLY A 173 -0.63 -7.26 -8.60
CA GLY A 173 -0.04 -7.12 -9.93
C GLY A 173 -1.01 -7.62 -10.99
N ALA A 174 -1.33 -6.78 -11.97
CA ALA A 174 -2.36 -7.10 -12.97
C ALA A 174 -1.84 -8.04 -14.07
N GLU A 175 -0.64 -7.79 -14.61
CA GLU A 175 -0.13 -8.53 -15.77
C GLU A 175 0.17 -9.99 -15.41
N ASP A 176 0.91 -10.23 -14.33
CA ASP A 176 1.17 -11.58 -13.83
C ASP A 176 -0.11 -12.31 -13.43
N LEU A 177 -1.12 -11.59 -12.91
CA LEU A 177 -2.39 -12.21 -12.56
C LEU A 177 -3.05 -12.76 -13.82
N LEU A 178 -3.14 -11.95 -14.87
CA LEU A 178 -3.76 -12.38 -16.11
C LEU A 178 -2.95 -13.48 -16.80
N ALA A 179 -1.62 -13.42 -16.76
CA ALA A 179 -0.77 -14.49 -17.26
C ALA A 179 -1.02 -15.80 -16.49
N SER A 180 -1.12 -15.74 -15.15
CA SER A 180 -1.39 -16.92 -14.30
C SER A 180 -2.76 -17.55 -14.57
N LEU A 181 -3.73 -16.75 -15.03
CA LEU A 181 -5.07 -17.21 -15.41
C LEU A 181 -5.14 -17.77 -16.84
N GLY A 182 -4.06 -17.69 -17.62
CA GLY A 182 -4.05 -18.02 -19.05
C GLY A 182 -4.73 -16.96 -19.93
N GLY A 183 -4.88 -15.73 -19.42
CA GLY A 183 -5.39 -14.58 -20.16
C GLY A 183 -4.33 -13.91 -21.02
N THR A 184 -4.74 -12.84 -21.72
CA THR A 184 -3.87 -12.13 -22.69
C THR A 184 -3.80 -10.63 -22.48
N SER A 185 -4.60 -10.07 -21.57
CA SER A 185 -4.65 -8.62 -21.34
C SER A 185 -5.39 -8.28 -20.05
N SER A 186 -4.80 -7.43 -19.22
CA SER A 186 -5.40 -6.92 -17.97
C SER A 186 -6.47 -5.84 -18.16
N ARG A 187 -6.46 -5.15 -19.31
CA ARG A 187 -7.30 -3.98 -19.60
C ARG A 187 -8.15 -4.17 -20.86
N PHE A 188 -9.21 -3.40 -20.96
CA PHE A 188 -9.97 -3.20 -22.19
C PHE A 188 -9.27 -2.18 -23.08
N ALA A 189 -9.68 -2.08 -24.35
CA ALA A 189 -9.10 -1.11 -25.31
C ALA A 189 -9.30 0.35 -24.89
N ASN A 190 -10.24 0.64 -24.00
CA ASN A 190 -10.47 1.98 -23.43
C ASN A 190 -9.57 2.27 -22.21
N GLY A 191 -8.59 1.42 -21.92
CA GLY A 191 -7.66 1.57 -20.79
C GLY A 191 -8.19 1.01 -19.47
N SER A 192 -9.49 0.82 -19.28
CA SER A 192 -10.03 0.34 -18.00
C SER A 192 -9.65 -1.13 -17.69
N TYR A 193 -9.37 -1.43 -16.43
CA TYR A 193 -9.12 -2.81 -15.98
C TYR A 193 -10.31 -3.72 -16.25
N ARG A 194 -10.04 -4.99 -16.60
CA ARG A 194 -11.04 -6.05 -16.63
C ARG A 194 -11.54 -6.38 -15.23
N ASP A 195 -12.74 -6.95 -15.16
CA ASP A 195 -13.43 -7.22 -13.89
C ASP A 195 -12.62 -8.10 -12.94
N VAL A 196 -11.89 -9.10 -13.47
CA VAL A 196 -11.01 -9.97 -12.66
C VAL A 196 -9.83 -9.21 -12.05
N ALA A 197 -9.26 -8.24 -12.77
CA ALA A 197 -8.20 -7.38 -12.27
C ALA A 197 -8.75 -6.42 -11.20
N ARG A 198 -9.94 -5.83 -11.43
CA ARG A 198 -10.61 -4.99 -10.42
C ARG A 198 -10.97 -5.79 -9.16
N TYR A 199 -11.42 -7.03 -9.31
CA TYR A 199 -11.66 -7.93 -8.19
C TYR A 199 -10.39 -8.18 -7.39
N ALA A 200 -9.28 -8.51 -8.05
CA ALA A 200 -8.00 -8.73 -7.38
C ALA A 200 -7.51 -7.50 -6.61
N ARG A 201 -7.60 -6.31 -7.23
CA ARG A 201 -7.30 -5.03 -6.57
C ARG A 201 -8.11 -4.86 -5.28
N SER A 202 -9.42 -5.03 -5.35
CA SER A 202 -10.30 -4.90 -4.18
C SER A 202 -10.03 -5.97 -3.12
N GLN A 203 -9.83 -7.23 -3.53
CA GLN A 203 -9.57 -8.34 -2.61
C GLN A 203 -8.27 -8.12 -1.82
N VAL A 204 -7.20 -7.70 -2.50
CA VAL A 204 -5.90 -7.44 -1.86
C VAL A 204 -5.97 -6.23 -0.94
N LEU A 205 -6.67 -5.15 -1.35
CA LEU A 205 -6.91 -4.00 -0.48
C LEU A 205 -7.66 -4.41 0.80
N LEU A 206 -8.78 -5.11 0.66
CA LEU A 206 -9.59 -5.55 1.79
C LEU A 206 -8.80 -6.47 2.72
N ALA A 207 -8.05 -7.42 2.16
CA ALA A 207 -7.19 -8.31 2.94
C ALA A 207 -6.12 -7.55 3.72
N ALA A 208 -5.44 -6.58 3.10
CA ALA A 208 -4.45 -5.76 3.78
C ALA A 208 -5.07 -4.96 4.95
N ARG A 209 -6.19 -4.26 4.69
CA ARG A 209 -6.83 -3.40 5.68
C ARG A 209 -7.50 -4.20 6.81
N ALA A 210 -7.99 -5.41 6.55
CA ALA A 210 -8.56 -6.30 7.57
C ALA A 210 -7.53 -6.80 8.61
N HIS A 211 -6.24 -6.63 8.33
CA HIS A 211 -5.13 -7.00 9.20
C HIS A 211 -4.20 -5.82 9.53
N ASP A 212 -4.71 -4.58 9.39
CA ASP A 212 -4.00 -3.33 9.67
C ASP A 212 -2.67 -3.19 8.92
N LYS A 213 -2.61 -3.77 7.71
CA LYS A 213 -1.46 -3.67 6.81
C LYS A 213 -1.64 -2.51 5.84
N ALA A 214 -0.53 -1.99 5.32
CA ALA A 214 -0.57 -1.07 4.21
C ALA A 214 -1.01 -1.80 2.92
N ALA A 215 -1.67 -1.08 2.03
CA ALA A 215 -2.01 -1.57 0.70
C ALA A 215 -1.29 -0.72 -0.36
N ILE A 216 -0.65 -1.38 -1.31
CA ILE A 216 0.09 -0.74 -2.40
C ILE A 216 -0.65 -1.03 -3.72
N ASP A 217 -1.02 0.03 -4.44
CA ASP A 217 -1.68 -0.10 -5.73
C ASP A 217 -0.68 -0.44 -6.84
N ALA A 218 -1.18 -1.06 -7.90
CA ALA A 218 -0.37 -1.59 -8.99
C ALA A 218 0.26 -0.48 -9.84
N VAL A 219 1.24 -0.87 -10.65
CA VAL A 219 1.91 0.02 -11.60
C VAL A 219 1.00 0.44 -12.75
N HIS A 220 1.11 1.69 -13.18
CA HIS A 220 0.54 2.17 -14.44
C HIS A 220 1.56 2.01 -15.57
N LEU A 221 1.28 1.14 -16.54
CA LEU A 221 2.26 0.74 -17.56
C LEU A 221 2.47 1.76 -18.67
N ASP A 222 1.43 2.51 -19.04
CA ASP A 222 1.56 3.55 -20.06
C ASP A 222 2.23 4.79 -19.44
N ILE A 223 3.55 4.89 -19.61
CA ILE A 223 4.36 5.99 -19.07
C ILE A 223 3.87 7.36 -19.56
N THR A 224 3.24 7.42 -20.74
CA THR A 224 2.78 8.66 -21.36
C THR A 224 1.37 9.08 -20.90
N ASP A 225 0.57 8.13 -20.41
CA ASP A 225 -0.79 8.37 -19.92
C ASP A 225 -0.79 8.88 -18.46
N THR A 226 -0.33 10.11 -18.30
CA THR A 226 -0.34 10.78 -16.98
C THR A 226 -1.74 11.00 -16.43
N ALA A 227 -2.75 11.20 -17.29
CA ALA A 227 -4.14 11.37 -16.87
C ALA A 227 -4.75 10.05 -16.37
N GLY A 228 -4.45 8.93 -17.04
CA GLY A 228 -4.83 7.59 -16.56
C GLY A 228 -4.23 7.30 -15.18
N LEU A 229 -2.94 7.58 -15.01
CA LEU A 229 -2.27 7.44 -13.71
C LEU A 229 -2.89 8.34 -12.62
N GLU A 230 -3.18 9.60 -12.92
CA GLU A 230 -3.81 10.53 -11.97
C GLU A 230 -5.17 10.00 -11.49
N ASN A 231 -6.00 9.52 -12.42
CA ASN A 231 -7.31 8.95 -12.08
C ASN A 231 -7.19 7.68 -11.22
N GLU A 232 -6.23 6.80 -11.54
CA GLU A 232 -6.00 5.58 -10.77
C GLU A 232 -5.45 5.88 -9.37
N ALA A 233 -4.49 6.79 -9.24
CA ALA A 233 -3.94 7.20 -7.96
C ALA A 233 -4.98 7.91 -7.08
N ALA A 234 -5.82 8.77 -7.67
CA ALA A 234 -6.91 9.43 -6.94
C ALA A 234 -7.93 8.41 -6.41
N ASP A 235 -8.31 7.42 -7.22
CA ASP A 235 -9.17 6.32 -6.77
C ASP A 235 -8.49 5.45 -5.71
N ALA A 236 -7.18 5.21 -5.83
CA ALA A 236 -6.39 4.48 -4.84
C ALA A 236 -6.47 5.17 -3.47
N VAL A 237 -6.23 6.49 -3.43
CA VAL A 237 -6.32 7.32 -2.22
C VAL A 237 -7.72 7.28 -1.62
N ALA A 238 -8.74 7.47 -2.45
CA ALA A 238 -10.14 7.44 -2.02
C ALA A 238 -10.56 6.08 -1.47
N SER A 239 -10.01 4.99 -2.03
CA SER A 239 -10.30 3.61 -1.61
C SER A 239 -9.51 3.19 -0.36
N GLY A 240 -8.46 3.92 0.02
CA GLY A 240 -7.66 3.64 1.22
C GLY A 240 -6.31 2.94 0.96
N PHE A 241 -5.82 2.94 -0.28
CA PHE A 241 -4.43 2.55 -0.55
C PHE A 241 -3.44 3.51 0.11
N THR A 242 -2.33 2.95 0.60
CA THR A 242 -1.27 3.69 1.29
C THR A 242 -0.23 4.25 0.33
N ALA A 243 0.01 3.56 -0.78
CA ALA A 243 0.97 3.95 -1.81
C ALA A 243 0.57 3.39 -3.18
N THR A 244 1.19 3.91 -4.23
CA THR A 244 1.10 3.42 -5.61
C THR A 244 2.52 3.13 -6.11
N ALA A 245 2.70 1.94 -6.69
CA ALA A 245 3.95 1.60 -7.35
C ALA A 245 4.06 2.28 -8.73
N CYS A 246 5.27 2.62 -9.16
CA CYS A 246 5.52 3.22 -10.46
C CYS A 246 6.79 2.65 -11.10
N ILE A 247 6.90 2.80 -12.42
CA ILE A 247 7.97 2.24 -13.24
C ILE A 247 8.83 3.31 -13.92
N HIS A 248 8.43 4.57 -13.80
CA HIS A 248 9.16 5.69 -14.41
C HIS A 248 9.18 6.92 -13.50
N PRO A 249 10.32 7.64 -13.38
CA PRO A 249 10.44 8.82 -12.52
C PRO A 249 9.41 9.93 -12.80
N SER A 250 8.88 10.05 -14.02
CA SER A 250 7.85 11.05 -14.34
C SER A 250 6.50 10.77 -13.69
N GLN A 251 6.25 9.55 -13.24
CA GLN A 251 5.00 9.15 -12.59
C GLN A 251 4.96 9.55 -11.11
N VAL A 252 6.14 9.76 -10.50
CA VAL A 252 6.26 10.04 -9.07
C VAL A 252 5.49 11.29 -8.65
N GLU A 253 5.68 12.40 -9.38
CA GLU A 253 5.01 13.67 -9.03
C GLU A 253 3.49 13.60 -9.22
N VAL A 254 3.01 12.81 -10.19
CA VAL A 254 1.57 12.57 -10.38
C VAL A 254 0.99 11.82 -9.19
N ILE A 255 1.68 10.78 -8.72
CA ILE A 255 1.26 10.01 -7.53
C ILE A 255 1.30 10.88 -6.28
N ARG A 256 2.39 11.62 -6.03
CA ARG A 256 2.50 12.53 -4.89
C ARG A 256 1.36 13.54 -4.85
N ALA A 257 1.06 14.16 -5.99
CA ALA A 257 -0.02 15.13 -6.11
C ALA A 257 -1.39 14.50 -5.78
N ALA A 258 -1.67 13.28 -6.25
CA ALA A 258 -2.93 12.59 -5.95
C ALA A 258 -3.07 12.23 -4.45
N TYR A 259 -1.95 11.89 -3.79
CA TYR A 259 -1.93 11.54 -2.37
C TYR A 259 -1.93 12.75 -1.43
N GLN A 260 -1.64 13.94 -1.94
CA GLN A 260 -1.65 15.19 -1.19
C GLN A 260 -3.07 15.78 -1.14
N PRO A 261 -3.70 15.89 0.04
CA PRO A 261 -4.99 16.56 0.15
C PRO A 261 -4.90 18.02 -0.27
N THR A 262 -5.93 18.51 -0.94
CA THR A 262 -6.07 19.93 -1.27
C THR A 262 -6.35 20.76 -0.01
N ALA A 263 -6.00 22.04 -0.04
CA ALA A 263 -6.31 22.96 1.07
C ALA A 263 -7.81 22.98 1.40
N ALA A 264 -8.68 22.88 0.39
CA ALA A 264 -10.12 22.82 0.58
C ALA A 264 -10.59 21.55 1.30
N GLU A 265 -9.97 20.39 1.03
CA GLU A 265 -10.26 19.15 1.75
C GLU A 265 -9.77 19.21 3.20
N VAL A 266 -8.60 19.81 3.43
CA VAL A 266 -8.06 20.02 4.79
C VAL A 266 -8.96 20.96 5.59
N ASP A 267 -9.34 22.12 5.02
CA ASP A 267 -10.23 23.09 5.66
C ASP A 267 -11.59 22.46 5.98
N TYR A 268 -12.15 21.68 5.04
CA TYR A 268 -13.40 20.96 5.26
C TYR A 268 -13.26 19.92 6.39
N ALA A 269 -12.17 19.14 6.40
CA ALA A 269 -11.92 18.14 7.43
C ALA A 269 -11.76 18.76 8.83
N LEU A 270 -11.00 19.86 8.94
CA LEU A 270 -10.85 20.62 10.18
C LEU A 270 -12.19 21.15 10.68
N GLY A 271 -12.94 21.84 9.81
CA GLY A 271 -14.25 22.40 10.17
C GLY A 271 -15.27 21.34 10.55
N LEU A 272 -15.19 20.14 9.94
CA LEU A 272 -16.06 19.02 10.29
C LEU A 272 -15.74 18.46 11.68
N LEU A 273 -14.46 18.28 12.01
CA LEU A 273 -14.03 17.78 13.32
C LEU A 273 -14.28 18.81 14.44
N GLU A 274 -14.08 20.10 14.17
CA GLU A 274 -14.44 21.18 15.10
C GLU A 274 -15.95 21.18 15.40
N ALA A 275 -16.79 21.04 14.36
CA ALA A 275 -18.23 20.93 14.54
C ALA A 275 -18.62 19.67 15.34
N ALA A 276 -17.92 18.56 15.13
CA ALA A 276 -18.14 17.31 15.85
C ALA A 276 -17.83 17.41 17.35
N ALA A 277 -16.83 18.21 17.75
CA ALA A 277 -16.42 18.35 19.15
C ALA A 277 -17.54 18.86 20.09
N SER A 278 -18.53 19.55 19.54
CA SER A 278 -19.71 20.05 20.29
C SER A 278 -21.00 19.27 20.02
N ALA A 279 -20.95 18.29 19.10
CA ALA A 279 -22.10 17.48 18.71
C ALA A 279 -22.20 16.20 19.57
N ARG A 280 -23.42 15.66 19.71
CA ARG A 280 -23.64 14.32 20.27
C ARG A 280 -24.28 13.44 19.20
N GLY A 281 -23.62 12.34 18.86
CA GLY A 281 -24.10 11.41 17.83
C GLY A 281 -24.18 12.08 16.45
N VAL A 282 -25.23 11.74 15.69
CA VAL A 282 -25.43 12.22 14.32
C VAL A 282 -25.79 13.71 14.30
N PHE A 283 -25.14 14.50 13.45
CA PHE A 283 -25.40 15.93 13.30
C PHE A 283 -25.43 16.38 11.84
N GLN A 284 -25.78 17.66 11.60
CA GLN A 284 -25.77 18.24 10.27
C GLN A 284 -24.63 19.25 10.11
N HIS A 285 -23.87 19.14 9.02
CA HIS A 285 -22.84 20.11 8.62
C HIS A 285 -22.88 20.30 7.10
N GLY A 286 -22.90 21.56 6.63
CA GLY A 286 -22.93 21.85 5.19
C GLY A 286 -24.13 21.25 4.44
N GLY A 287 -25.27 21.07 5.12
CA GLY A 287 -26.47 20.44 4.54
C GLY A 287 -26.40 18.92 4.38
N ARG A 288 -25.37 18.27 4.94
CA ARG A 288 -25.19 16.81 4.95
C ARG A 288 -25.34 16.26 6.35
N MET A 289 -25.83 15.02 6.45
CA MET A 289 -25.84 14.25 7.69
C MET A 289 -24.43 13.68 7.92
N ILE A 290 -23.91 13.86 9.13
CA ILE A 290 -22.58 13.46 9.54
C ILE A 290 -22.71 12.41 10.64
N ASP A 291 -22.02 11.29 10.45
CA ASP A 291 -21.88 10.18 11.38
C ASP A 291 -20.40 9.73 11.48
N GLY A 292 -20.13 8.71 12.31
CA GLY A 292 -18.77 8.24 12.59
C GLY A 292 -17.89 7.93 11.36
N PRO A 293 -18.38 7.20 10.35
CA PRO A 293 -17.63 6.97 9.10
C PRO A 293 -17.16 8.25 8.40
N VAL A 294 -18.00 9.28 8.33
CA VAL A 294 -17.64 10.55 7.67
C VAL A 294 -16.56 11.30 8.46
N LEU A 295 -16.60 11.23 9.80
CA LEU A 295 -15.53 11.79 10.64
C LEU A 295 -14.19 11.07 10.43
N ARG A 296 -14.20 9.73 10.33
CA ARG A 296 -12.98 8.95 10.02
C ARG A 296 -12.37 9.31 8.67
N HIS A 297 -13.19 9.66 7.67
CA HIS A 297 -12.68 10.19 6.41
C HIS A 297 -11.96 11.54 6.58
N ALA A 298 -12.50 12.44 7.41
CA ALA A 298 -11.87 13.73 7.72
C ALA A 298 -10.55 13.54 8.48
N GLU A 299 -10.50 12.67 9.48
CA GLU A 299 -9.25 12.34 10.17
C GLU A 299 -8.20 11.74 9.21
N ALA A 300 -8.62 10.87 8.29
CA ALA A 300 -7.72 10.31 7.28
C ALA A 300 -7.15 11.39 6.35
N VAL A 301 -7.94 12.41 5.99
CA VAL A 301 -7.46 13.58 5.25
C VAL A 301 -6.37 14.32 6.04
N LEU A 302 -6.61 14.62 7.32
CA LEU A 302 -5.63 15.35 8.14
C LEU A 302 -4.35 14.55 8.39
N ARG A 303 -4.46 13.23 8.62
CA ARG A 303 -3.30 12.33 8.73
C ARG A 303 -2.44 12.32 7.47
N ARG A 304 -3.02 12.49 6.28
CA ARG A 304 -2.24 12.64 5.03
C ARG A 304 -1.61 14.02 4.91
N ALA A 305 -2.31 15.07 5.31
CA ALA A 305 -1.80 16.45 5.25
C ALA A 305 -0.61 16.69 6.19
N ALA A 306 -0.46 15.88 7.23
CA ALA A 306 0.64 15.97 8.20
C ALA A 306 1.94 15.25 7.79
N ARG A 307 1.97 14.57 6.63
CA ARG A 307 3.12 13.78 6.14
C ARG A 307 4.11 14.60 5.33
#